data_AF-A0A259H0F1-F1
#
_entry.id   AF-A0A259H0F1-F1
#
_cell.length_a   1.000
_cell.length_b   1.000
_cell.length_c   1.000
_cell.angle_alpha   90.00
_cell.angle_beta   90.00
_cell.angle_gamma   90.00
#
_symmetry.space_group_name_H-M   'P 1'
#
loop_
_entity.id
_entity.type
_entity.pdbx_description
1 polymer ?
#
loop_
_entity_poly.entity_id
_entity_poly.type
_entity_poly.pdbx_seq_one_letter_code
_entity_poly.pdbx_strand_id
1 'polypeptide(L)'
;MTDHTTHYVRPDVQAFLAFLNSTGAPPMSELSLADARASYVAMGQLAEADPRELAVIRDLTCPGPAGDIPLRLYDLRDAREPGPAVVFFHGGGFVI
;
A
#
# COMPACT_ATOMS: atom_id res chain seq x y z
N MET A 1 -6.40 -25.64 26.41
CA MET A 1 -7.56 -24.97 25.81
C MET A 1 -7.46 -23.51 26.24
N THR A 2 -6.72 -22.71 25.46
CA THR A 2 -6.49 -21.31 25.79
C THR A 2 -7.76 -20.54 25.53
N ASP A 3 -8.31 -19.95 26.59
CA ASP A 3 -9.45 -19.06 26.58
C ASP A 3 -9.17 -17.90 25.59
N HIS A 4 -9.78 -17.98 24.40
CA HIS A 4 -9.72 -16.87 23.45
C HIS A 4 -10.72 -15.84 23.92
N THR A 5 -10.23 -14.80 24.60
CA THR A 5 -10.97 -13.55 24.69
C THR A 5 -11.39 -13.21 23.27
N THR A 6 -12.69 -13.23 23.00
CA THR A 6 -13.19 -12.96 21.65
C THR A 6 -12.86 -11.51 21.34
N HIS A 7 -11.80 -11.28 20.57
CA HIS A 7 -11.40 -9.95 20.16
C HIS A 7 -12.50 -9.36 19.30
N TYR A 8 -12.91 -8.12 19.59
CA TYR A 8 -13.83 -7.41 18.74
C TYR A 8 -13.21 -7.21 17.35
N VAL A 9 -13.95 -7.62 16.32
CA VAL A 9 -13.62 -7.37 14.91
C VAL A 9 -14.82 -6.69 14.28
N ARG A 10 -14.59 -5.59 13.55
CA ARG A 10 -15.68 -4.94 12.81
C ARG A 10 -16.29 -5.92 11.80
N PRO A 11 -17.61 -5.94 11.58
CA PRO A 11 -18.25 -6.91 10.67
C PRO A 11 -17.69 -6.92 9.24
N ASP A 12 -17.34 -5.75 8.70
CA ASP A 12 -16.73 -5.61 7.38
C ASP A 12 -15.31 -6.21 7.32
N VAL A 13 -14.50 -5.97 8.35
CA VAL A 13 -13.17 -6.57 8.49
C VAL A 13 -13.29 -8.09 8.66
N GLN A 14 -14.25 -8.59 9.43
CA GLN A 14 -14.47 -10.02 9.61
C GLN A 14 -14.83 -10.70 8.28
N ALA A 15 -15.69 -10.08 7.47
CA ALA A 15 -16.04 -10.58 6.15
C ALA A 15 -14.83 -10.62 5.21
N PHE A 16 -14.00 -9.58 5.23
CA PHE A 16 -12.78 -9.53 4.42
C PHE A 16 -11.76 -10.60 4.83
N LEU A 17 -11.53 -10.80 6.14
CA LEU A 17 -10.66 -11.86 6.64
C LEU A 17 -11.17 -13.26 6.28
N ALA A 18 -12.49 -13.49 6.38
CA ALA A 18 -13.11 -14.75 5.96
C ALA A 18 -12.90 -15.02 4.46
N PHE A 19 -13.05 -13.98 3.63
CA PHE A 19 -12.73 -14.05 2.20
C PHE A 19 -11.26 -14.41 1.96
N LEU A 20 -10.30 -13.70 2.59
CA LEU A 20 -8.88 -13.98 2.43
C LEU A 20 -8.52 -15.42 2.81
N ASN A 21 -9.05 -15.91 3.94
CA ASN A 21 -8.84 -17.29 4.40
C ASN A 21 -9.43 -18.34 3.44
N SER A 22 -10.42 -17.99 2.62
CA SER A 22 -11.02 -18.90 1.65
C SER A 22 -10.20 -19.08 0.37
N THR A 23 -9.23 -18.19 0.10
CA THR A 23 -8.46 -18.19 -1.15
C THR A 23 -7.45 -19.35 -1.24
N GLY A 24 -7.03 -19.92 -0.10
CA GLY A 24 -5.99 -20.95 -0.06
C GLY A 24 -4.62 -20.46 -0.53
N ALA A 25 -4.39 -19.15 -0.60
CA ALA A 25 -3.11 -18.59 -1.04
C ALA A 25 -1.98 -19.00 -0.07
N PRO A 26 -0.79 -19.38 -0.61
CA PRO A 26 0.36 -19.69 0.24
C PRO A 26 0.83 -18.43 0.98
N PRO A 27 1.54 -18.59 2.12
CA PRO A 27 2.13 -17.46 2.81
C PRO A 27 3.18 -16.78 1.92
N MET A 28 3.30 -15.45 2.05
CA MET A 28 4.19 -14.63 1.21
C MET A 28 5.67 -15.08 1.26
N SER A 29 6.11 -15.67 2.38
CA SER A 29 7.46 -16.21 2.55
C SER A 29 7.76 -17.45 1.68
N GLU A 30 6.74 -18.13 1.17
CA GLU A 30 6.88 -19.27 0.25
C GLU A 30 6.84 -18.84 -1.23
N LEU A 31 6.55 -17.57 -1.51
CA LEU A 31 6.56 -17.01 -2.86
C LEU A 31 7.97 -16.57 -3.27
N SER A 32 8.22 -16.52 -4.59
CA SER A 32 9.37 -15.79 -5.11
C SER A 32 9.22 -14.29 -4.82
N LEU A 33 10.32 -13.52 -4.80
CA LEU A 33 10.23 -12.07 -4.59
C LEU A 33 9.38 -11.38 -5.67
N ALA A 34 9.44 -11.84 -6.92
CA ALA A 34 8.64 -11.29 -8.00
C ALA A 34 7.14 -11.53 -7.75
N ASP A 35 6.78 -12.75 -7.35
CA ASP A 35 5.39 -13.14 -7.09
C ASP A 35 4.84 -12.47 -5.82
N ALA A 36 5.67 -12.31 -4.78
CA ALA A 36 5.32 -11.59 -3.57
C ALA A 36 4.98 -10.12 -3.87
N ARG A 37 5.79 -9.43 -4.69
CA ARG A 37 5.50 -8.06 -5.14
C ARG A 37 4.22 -7.99 -5.98
N ALA A 38 4.06 -8.90 -6.93
CA ALA A 38 2.90 -8.93 -7.81
C ALA A 38 1.60 -9.20 -7.03
N SER A 39 1.61 -10.14 -6.08
CA SER A 39 0.46 -10.44 -5.23
C SER A 39 0.07 -9.25 -4.34
N TYR A 40 1.04 -8.48 -3.84
CA TYR A 40 0.75 -7.28 -3.05
C TYR A 40 0.09 -6.18 -3.88
N VAL A 41 0.58 -5.94 -5.11
CA VAL A 41 -0.05 -5.01 -6.05
C VAL A 41 -1.48 -5.44 -6.40
N ALA A 42 -1.70 -6.74 -6.65
CA ALA A 42 -3.03 -7.28 -6.94
C ALA A 42 -4.00 -7.16 -5.75
N MET A 43 -3.52 -7.35 -4.51
CA MET A 43 -4.33 -7.18 -3.31
C MET A 43 -4.82 -5.73 -3.16
N GLY A 44 -3.97 -4.75 -3.50
CA GLY A 44 -4.35 -3.34 -3.52
C GLY A 44 -5.54 -3.06 -4.43
N GLN A 45 -5.61 -3.71 -5.60
CA GLN A 45 -6.74 -3.53 -6.53
C GLN A 45 -8.08 -4.04 -5.99
N LEU A 46 -8.05 -4.98 -5.05
CA LEU A 46 -9.24 -5.55 -4.44
C LEU A 46 -9.66 -4.83 -3.15
N ALA A 47 -8.67 -4.38 -2.36
CA ALA A 47 -8.87 -3.91 -1.00
C ALA A 47 -8.85 -2.38 -0.85
N GLU A 48 -8.26 -1.66 -1.81
CA GLU A 48 -8.16 -0.19 -1.75
C GLU A 48 -9.34 0.48 -2.45
N ALA A 49 -9.63 1.70 -2.00
CA ALA A 49 -10.57 2.57 -2.69
C ALA A 49 -9.94 3.13 -3.98
N ASP A 50 -10.78 3.56 -4.91
CA ASP A 50 -10.32 4.22 -6.13
C ASP A 50 -9.49 5.48 -5.80
N PRO A 51 -8.40 5.72 -6.56
CA PRO A 51 -7.61 6.92 -6.39
C PRO A 51 -8.46 8.17 -6.68
N ARG A 52 -8.19 9.24 -5.95
CA ARG A 52 -8.87 10.53 -6.14
C ARG A 52 -8.32 11.22 -7.37
N GLU A 53 -9.18 11.91 -8.11
CA GLU A 53 -8.73 12.85 -9.14
C GLU A 53 -7.98 14.01 -8.49
N LEU A 54 -6.79 14.31 -9.02
CA LEU A 54 -5.91 15.37 -8.56
C LEU A 54 -5.47 16.21 -9.75
N ALA A 55 -5.25 17.50 -9.53
CA ALA A 55 -4.71 18.39 -10.57
C ALA A 55 -3.29 17.96 -10.98
N VAL A 56 -2.48 17.54 -10.01
CA VAL A 56 -1.10 17.09 -10.24
C VAL A 56 -0.90 15.68 -9.72
N ILE A 57 -0.56 14.79 -10.66
CA ILE A 57 0.14 13.52 -10.39
C ILE A 57 1.35 13.51 -11.30
N ARG A 58 2.55 13.65 -10.73
CA ARG A 58 3.76 13.89 -11.52
C ARG A 58 4.94 13.10 -10.99
N ASP A 59 5.58 12.36 -11.89
CA ASP A 59 6.85 11.70 -11.61
C ASP A 59 7.99 12.74 -11.59
N LEU A 60 8.86 12.61 -10.60
CA LEU A 60 10.02 13.45 -10.35
C LEU A 60 11.21 12.56 -9.98
N THR A 61 12.41 13.16 -9.92
CA THR A 61 13.60 12.52 -9.36
C THR A 61 14.36 13.50 -8.47
N CYS A 62 15.12 12.98 -7.51
CA CYS A 62 16.14 13.75 -6.81
C CYS A 62 17.46 12.97 -6.68
N PRO A 63 18.62 13.63 -6.57
CA PRO A 63 19.89 12.93 -6.37
C PRO A 63 19.93 12.18 -5.03
N GLY A 64 20.37 10.92 -5.05
CA GLY A 64 20.58 10.10 -3.86
C GLY A 64 22.01 9.52 -3.79
N PRO A 65 22.38 8.91 -2.65
CA PRO A 65 23.74 8.39 -2.43
C PRO A 65 24.11 7.19 -3.34
N ALA A 66 23.12 6.53 -3.95
CA ALA A 66 23.30 5.39 -4.84
C ALA A 66 22.75 5.65 -6.26
N GLY A 67 22.56 6.92 -6.63
CA GLY A 67 21.90 7.34 -7.86
C GLY A 67 20.59 8.07 -7.57
N ASP A 68 19.89 8.46 -8.64
CA ASP A 68 18.64 9.20 -8.55
C ASP A 68 17.53 8.38 -7.90
N ILE A 69 16.76 9.01 -7.02
CA ILE A 69 15.62 8.42 -6.31
C ILE A 69 14.34 8.86 -7.03
N PRO A 70 13.51 7.92 -7.53
CA PRO A 70 12.20 8.23 -8.08
C PRO A 70 11.27 8.78 -7.00
N LEU A 71 10.54 9.84 -7.34
CA LEU A 71 9.54 10.47 -6.50
C LEU A 71 8.24 10.63 -7.29
N ARG A 72 7.12 10.75 -6.59
CA ARG A 72 5.85 11.16 -7.19
C ARG A 72 5.19 12.25 -6.36
N LEU A 73 4.92 13.38 -7.01
CA LEU A 73 4.18 14.49 -6.44
C LEU A 73 2.69 14.29 -6.69
N TYR A 74 1.91 14.39 -5.61
CA TYR A 74 0.46 14.43 -5.62
C TYR A 74 0.02 15.79 -5.06
N ASP A 75 -0.72 16.58 -5.81
CA ASP A 75 -1.29 17.85 -5.35
C ASP A 75 -2.69 18.07 -5.94
N LEU A 76 -3.57 18.64 -5.12
CA LEU A 76 -4.91 19.07 -5.54
C LEU A 76 -4.87 20.34 -6.41
N ARG A 77 -3.72 21.02 -6.49
CA ARG A 77 -3.56 22.33 -7.12
C ARG A 77 -2.38 22.34 -8.09
N ASP A 78 -2.55 22.94 -9.26
CA ASP A 78 -1.46 23.14 -10.24
C ASP A 78 -0.43 24.19 -9.78
N ALA A 79 -0.84 25.11 -8.92
CA ALA A 79 0.01 26.13 -8.30
C ALA A 79 -0.44 26.42 -6.86
N ARG A 80 0.51 26.76 -5.98
CA ARG A 80 0.26 27.12 -4.57
C ARG A 80 1.31 28.07 -4.02
N GLU A 81 0.92 28.81 -2.99
CA GLU A 81 1.83 29.55 -2.12
C GLU A 81 2.71 28.59 -1.29
N PRO A 82 3.87 29.05 -0.80
CA PRO A 82 4.72 28.27 0.10
C PRO A 82 3.96 27.73 1.32
N GLY A 83 4.25 26.49 1.70
CA GLY A 83 3.60 25.83 2.82
C GLY A 83 4.19 24.45 3.11
N PRO A 84 3.67 23.73 4.12
CA PRO A 84 4.15 22.41 4.45
C PRO A 84 3.86 21.41 3.31
N ALA A 85 4.76 20.45 3.16
CA ALA A 85 4.61 19.31 2.27
C ALA A 85 4.65 18.00 3.08
N VAL A 86 3.93 17.00 2.60
CA VAL A 86 4.00 15.63 3.15
C VAL A 86 5.04 14.85 2.35
N VAL A 87 6.00 14.25 3.05
CA VAL A 87 6.92 13.28 2.46
C VAL A 87 6.48 11.90 2.90
N PHE A 88 6.04 11.09 1.94
CA PHE A 88 5.49 9.75 2.19
C PHE A 88 6.48 8.67 1.79
N PHE A 89 6.56 7.62 2.62
CA PHE A 89 7.32 6.40 2.35
C PHE A 89 6.34 5.22 2.43
N HIS A 90 6.30 4.38 1.40
CA HIS A 90 5.34 3.26 1.36
C HIS A 90 5.72 2.15 2.35
N GLY A 91 4.72 1.36 2.74
CA GLY A 91 4.90 0.14 3.51
C GLY A 91 5.46 -1.01 2.66
N GLY A 92 5.33 -2.25 3.12
CA GLY A 92 5.84 -3.43 2.41
C GLY A 92 7.14 -3.99 2.98
N GLY A 93 7.47 -3.64 4.24
CA GLY A 93 8.58 -4.25 4.97
C GLY A 93 9.95 -4.06 4.34
N PHE A 94 10.14 -3.01 3.53
CA PHE A 94 11.36 -2.73 2.75
C PHE A 94 11.72 -3.78 1.69
N VAL A 95 10.75 -4.61 1.28
CA VAL A 95 10.98 -5.70 0.31
C VAL A 95 9.96 -5.70 -0.82
N ILE A 96 8.69 -5.52 -0.46
CA ILE A 96 7.51 -5.68 -1.33
C ILE A 96 7.25 -4.42 -2.15
#